data_AF-A0A1S2T3G1-F1
#
_entry.id   AF-A0A1S2T3G1-F1
#
_cell.length_a   1.000
_cell.length_b   1.000
_cell.length_c   1.000
_cell.angle_alpha   90.00
_cell.angle_beta   90.00
_cell.angle_gamma   90.00
#
_symmetry.space_group_name_H-M   'P 1'
#
loop_
_entity.id
_entity.type
_entity.pdbx_description
1 polymer ?
#
loop_
_entity_poly.entity_id
_entity_poly.type
_entity_poly.pdbx_seq_one_letter_code
_entity_poly.pdbx_strand_id
1 'polypeptide(L)'
;MEQFLNNKQLIYFLPLVVFAILAESLLYKWRYRKSYPWVESATSLGVGIGHQITGIINRLLIQGVMASFIWQYRLYTVPEAWWRYPALFLGLEFCYYWYHRASHEVFLMWATHSTHHSPNEMTLSAAYRLGWLPLLSFTWVFFFPLVLIGFSPIEVFTMLSINLMYQFWLHTKLIPRLGFLEGIINTPSAHRVHHASNPAYLDKNYGGILMIFDRIFGTYIAEDFNTEIVYGLTHPNYSKNPVNVVFNVWKQFLKGVAQKKTLREKIRLIFSAPQ
;
A
#
# COMPACT_ATOMS: atom_id res chain seq x y z
N MET A 1 -16.08 -19.77 7.51
CA MET A 1 -14.84 -20.21 6.84
C MET A 1 -15.02 -20.33 5.32
N GLU A 2 -16.04 -21.04 4.81
CA GLU A 2 -16.24 -21.19 3.36
C GLU A 2 -16.32 -19.86 2.59
N GLN A 3 -17.05 -18.86 3.11
CA GLN A 3 -17.17 -17.55 2.47
C GLN A 3 -15.84 -16.76 2.42
N PHE A 4 -14.89 -17.07 3.32
CA PHE A 4 -13.53 -16.48 3.33
C PHE A 4 -12.57 -17.21 2.39
N LEU A 5 -12.86 -18.47 2.05
CA LEU A 5 -12.01 -19.33 1.21
C LEU A 5 -12.42 -19.31 -0.27
N ASN A 6 -13.68 -18.99 -0.57
CA ASN A 6 -14.24 -19.05 -1.92
C ASN A 6 -13.96 -17.78 -2.73
N ASN A 7 -12.68 -17.45 -2.92
CA ASN A 7 -12.28 -16.21 -3.57
C ASN A 7 -12.21 -16.34 -5.09
N LYS A 8 -13.36 -16.60 -5.73
CA LYS A 8 -13.48 -16.68 -7.20
C LYS A 8 -12.96 -15.43 -7.91
N GLN A 9 -12.99 -14.27 -7.24
CA GLN A 9 -12.45 -13.01 -7.75
C GLN A 9 -10.94 -13.08 -8.01
N LEU A 10 -10.18 -13.82 -7.18
CA LEU A 10 -8.74 -13.99 -7.35
C LEU A 10 -8.40 -14.79 -8.63
N ILE A 11 -9.24 -15.76 -8.97
CA ILE A 11 -9.08 -16.63 -10.16
C ILE A 11 -9.26 -15.82 -11.44
N TYR A 12 -10.17 -14.84 -11.45
CA TYR A 12 -10.37 -13.96 -12.61
C TYR A 12 -9.37 -12.80 -12.66
N PHE A 13 -8.90 -12.33 -11.51
CA PHE A 13 -7.99 -11.18 -11.45
C PHE A 13 -6.56 -11.54 -11.88
N LEU A 14 -6.09 -12.75 -11.59
CA LEU A 14 -4.72 -13.15 -11.92
C LEU A 14 -4.43 -13.17 -13.45
N PRO A 15 -5.29 -13.75 -14.31
CA PRO A 15 -5.12 -13.64 -15.76
C PRO A 15 -5.10 -12.19 -16.26
N LEU A 16 -5.94 -11.32 -15.68
CA LEU A 16 -5.95 -9.90 -16.03
C LEU A 16 -4.65 -9.20 -15.64
N VAL A 17 -4.10 -9.48 -14.46
CA VAL A 17 -2.81 -8.96 -14.00
C VAL A 17 -1.67 -9.41 -14.92
N VAL A 18 -1.63 -10.70 -15.30
CA VAL A 18 -0.63 -11.23 -16.21
C VAL A 18 -0.73 -10.56 -17.59
N PHE A 19 -1.96 -10.46 -18.13
CA PHE A 19 -2.20 -9.77 -19.39
C PHE A 19 -1.75 -8.30 -19.33
N ALA A 20 -2.10 -7.59 -18.25
CA ALA A 20 -1.73 -6.18 -18.07
C ALA A 20 -0.21 -5.98 -18.01
N ILE A 21 0.53 -6.86 -17.32
CA ILE A 21 2.01 -6.81 -17.28
C ILE A 21 2.61 -7.10 -18.66
N LEU A 22 2.08 -8.06 -19.40
CA LEU A 22 2.54 -8.34 -20.76
C LEU A 22 2.28 -7.15 -21.69
N ALA A 23 1.09 -6.55 -21.62
CA ALA A 23 0.75 -5.34 -22.37
C ALA A 23 1.65 -4.16 -21.98
N GLU A 24 1.87 -3.93 -20.68
CA GLU A 24 2.80 -2.92 -20.17
C GLU A 24 4.21 -3.14 -20.75
N SER A 25 4.70 -4.39 -20.78
CA SER A 25 6.04 -4.69 -21.28
C SER A 25 6.22 -4.34 -22.77
N LEU A 26 5.19 -4.58 -23.59
CA LEU A 26 5.18 -4.23 -25.01
C LEU A 26 5.14 -2.72 -25.22
N LEU A 27 4.26 -2.02 -24.49
CA LEU A 27 4.13 -0.57 -24.54
C LEU A 27 5.39 0.13 -24.02
N TYR A 28 6.02 -0.40 -22.97
CA TYR A 28 7.28 0.09 -22.42
C TYR A 28 8.39 0.03 -23.48
N LYS A 29 8.53 -1.13 -24.14
CA LYS A 29 9.51 -1.32 -25.22
C LYS A 29 9.25 -0.35 -26.38
N TRP A 30 8.00 -0.17 -26.76
CA TRP A 30 7.62 0.75 -27.85
C TRP A 30 7.90 2.22 -27.50
N ARG A 31 7.49 2.68 -26.31
CA ARG A 31 7.55 4.09 -25.87
C ARG A 31 8.96 4.54 -25.50
N TYR A 32 9.71 3.70 -24.79
CA TYR A 32 11.04 4.05 -24.25
C TYR A 32 12.20 3.46 -25.05
N ARG A 33 11.93 2.58 -26.03
CA ARG A 33 12.95 1.87 -26.81
C ARG A 33 13.98 1.14 -25.94
N LYS A 34 13.56 0.73 -24.73
CA LYS A 34 14.36 0.01 -23.73
C LYS A 34 13.70 -1.32 -23.40
N SER A 35 14.49 -2.28 -22.96
CA SER A 35 13.96 -3.53 -22.39
C SER A 35 13.15 -3.23 -21.13
N TYR A 36 12.01 -3.90 -20.99
CA TYR A 36 11.21 -3.87 -19.76
C TYR A 36 12.05 -4.42 -18.58
N PRO A 37 11.96 -3.85 -17.37
CA PRO A 37 12.77 -4.26 -16.22
C PRO A 37 12.27 -5.60 -15.63
N TRP A 38 12.45 -6.69 -16.38
CA TRP A 38 12.00 -8.04 -16.02
C TRP A 38 12.58 -8.52 -14.70
N VAL A 39 13.84 -8.20 -14.42
CA VAL A 39 14.48 -8.57 -13.15
C VAL A 39 13.78 -7.89 -11.97
N GLU A 40 13.40 -6.61 -12.11
CA GLU A 40 12.66 -5.89 -11.08
C GLU A 40 11.27 -6.51 -10.84
N SER A 41 10.58 -6.87 -11.93
CA SER A 41 9.28 -7.53 -11.87
C SER A 41 9.36 -8.93 -11.26
N ALA A 42 10.39 -9.70 -11.58
CA ALA A 42 10.63 -11.01 -10.98
C ALA A 42 10.95 -10.91 -9.48
N THR A 43 11.73 -9.91 -9.07
CA THR A 43 11.97 -9.63 -7.65
C THR A 43 10.67 -9.26 -6.93
N SER A 44 9.83 -8.40 -7.52
CA SER A 44 8.51 -8.06 -6.96
C SER A 44 7.61 -9.28 -6.83
N LEU A 45 7.63 -10.20 -7.80
CA LEU A 45 6.86 -11.44 -7.75
C LEU A 45 7.34 -12.34 -6.60
N GLY A 46 8.66 -12.52 -6.45
CA GLY A 46 9.24 -13.28 -5.34
C GLY A 46 8.87 -12.71 -3.97
N VAL A 47 8.90 -11.38 -3.83
CA VAL A 47 8.42 -10.69 -2.62
C VAL A 47 6.92 -10.91 -2.42
N GLY A 48 6.11 -10.74 -3.47
CA GLY A 48 4.65 -10.91 -3.42
C GLY A 48 4.22 -12.33 -3.02
N ILE A 49 4.91 -13.37 -3.50
CA ILE A 49 4.66 -14.76 -3.09
C ILE A 49 4.87 -14.94 -1.58
N GLY A 50 5.98 -14.44 -1.03
CA GLY A 50 6.24 -14.49 0.41
C GLY A 50 5.21 -13.69 1.22
N HIS A 51 4.72 -12.57 0.69
CA HIS A 51 3.62 -11.82 1.30
C HIS A 51 2.32 -12.62 1.33
N GLN A 52 1.99 -13.39 0.28
CA GLN A 52 0.77 -14.20 0.31
C GLN A 52 0.81 -15.30 1.38
N ILE A 53 1.97 -15.94 1.58
CA ILE A 53 2.16 -16.97 2.61
C ILE A 53 1.92 -16.37 4.00
N THR A 54 2.59 -15.26 4.32
CA THR A 54 2.46 -14.58 5.61
C THR A 54 1.10 -13.89 5.77
N GLY A 55 0.51 -13.45 4.66
CA GLY A 55 -0.81 -12.84 4.59
C GLY A 55 -1.95 -13.80 4.94
N ILE A 56 -1.84 -15.10 4.66
CA ILE A 56 -2.84 -16.09 5.10
C ILE A 56 -2.93 -16.12 6.63
N ILE A 57 -1.78 -16.18 7.31
CA ILE A 57 -1.71 -16.17 8.78
C ILE A 57 -2.31 -14.87 9.31
N ASN A 58 -1.91 -13.73 8.74
CA ASN A 58 -2.44 -12.43 9.15
C ASN A 58 -3.95 -12.32 8.94
N ARG A 59 -4.48 -12.82 7.82
CA ARG A 59 -5.92 -12.83 7.56
C ARG A 59 -6.65 -13.69 8.59
N LEU A 60 -6.19 -14.90 8.87
CA LEU A 60 -6.84 -15.77 9.86
C LEU A 60 -6.82 -15.17 11.26
N LEU A 61 -5.69 -14.63 11.70
CA LEU A 61 -5.56 -14.01 13.01
C LEU A 61 -6.38 -12.72 13.12
N ILE A 62 -6.14 -11.76 12.24
CA ILE A 62 -6.75 -10.42 12.33
C ILE A 62 -8.22 -10.47 11.93
N GLN A 63 -8.60 -11.06 10.80
CA GLN A 63 -10.00 -11.14 10.42
C GLN A 63 -10.78 -11.98 11.43
N GLY A 64 -10.16 -13.05 11.93
CA GLY A 64 -10.70 -13.86 13.02
C GLY A 64 -10.98 -13.02 14.27
N VAL A 65 -9.99 -12.29 14.79
CA VAL A 65 -10.15 -11.41 15.97
C VAL A 65 -11.17 -10.30 15.73
N MET A 66 -11.15 -9.66 14.56
CA MET A 66 -12.12 -8.60 14.24
C MET A 66 -13.55 -9.15 14.19
N ALA A 67 -13.75 -10.35 13.67
CA ALA A 67 -15.06 -10.99 13.59
C ALA A 67 -15.54 -11.64 14.89
N SER A 68 -14.65 -12.26 15.66
CA SER A 68 -15.02 -12.99 16.87
C SER A 68 -15.04 -12.10 18.11
N PHE A 69 -14.17 -11.08 18.18
CA PHE A 69 -14.02 -10.23 19.36
C PHE A 69 -14.54 -8.82 19.12
N ILE A 70 -13.92 -8.06 18.20
CA ILE A 70 -14.23 -6.63 18.03
C ILE A 70 -15.70 -6.41 17.64
N TRP A 71 -16.23 -7.24 16.75
CA TRP A 71 -17.64 -7.16 16.32
C TRP A 71 -18.64 -7.24 17.49
N GLN A 72 -18.32 -7.95 18.57
CA GLN A 72 -19.20 -8.04 19.75
C GLN A 72 -19.33 -6.71 20.50
N TYR A 73 -18.30 -5.86 20.41
CA TYR A 73 -18.22 -4.55 21.07
C TYR A 73 -18.58 -3.38 20.14
N ARG A 74 -19.18 -3.66 18.97
CA ARG A 74 -19.64 -2.61 18.08
C ARG A 74 -20.66 -1.71 18.78
N LEU A 75 -20.55 -0.41 18.55
CA LEU A 75 -21.40 0.63 19.11
C LEU A 75 -22.81 0.60 18.50
N TYR A 76 -22.88 0.21 17.23
CA TYR A 76 -24.12 0.13 16.47
C TYR A 76 -24.03 -1.00 15.44
N THR A 77 -25.16 -1.43 14.89
CA THR A 77 -25.19 -2.27 13.68
C THR A 77 -25.76 -1.41 12.58
N VAL A 78 -24.92 -1.01 11.63
CA VAL A 78 -25.37 -0.23 10.48
C VAL A 78 -26.51 -1.03 9.80
N PRO A 79 -27.65 -0.42 9.44
CA PRO A 79 -28.73 -1.13 8.76
C PRO A 79 -28.40 -1.36 7.28
N GLU A 80 -29.14 -2.26 6.65
CA GLU A 80 -29.17 -2.36 5.20
C GLU A 80 -29.90 -1.14 4.64
N ALA A 81 -29.13 -0.18 4.13
CA ALA A 81 -29.63 1.08 3.60
C ALA A 81 -28.78 1.51 2.39
N TRP A 82 -29.36 2.32 1.49
CA TRP A 82 -28.69 2.77 0.27
C TRP A 82 -27.36 3.51 0.54
N TRP A 83 -27.24 4.17 1.69
CA TRP A 83 -26.04 4.91 2.09
C TRP A 83 -24.95 4.04 2.72
N ARG A 84 -25.24 2.78 3.06
CA ARG A 84 -24.33 1.87 3.78
C ARG A 84 -22.97 1.76 3.09
N TYR A 85 -22.95 1.34 1.82
CA TYR A 85 -21.70 1.15 1.07
C TYR A 85 -21.01 2.46 0.69
N PRO A 86 -21.71 3.53 0.29
CA PRO A 86 -21.09 4.85 0.14
C PRO A 86 -20.41 5.36 1.43
N ALA A 87 -21.05 5.19 2.58
CA ALA A 87 -20.48 5.57 3.87
C ALA A 87 -19.27 4.70 4.24
N LEU A 88 -19.36 3.37 4.02
CA LEU A 88 -18.24 2.46 4.21
C LEU A 88 -17.06 2.82 3.30
N PHE A 89 -17.33 3.11 2.02
CA PHE A 89 -16.32 3.53 1.07
C PHE A 89 -15.60 4.80 1.55
N LEU A 90 -16.34 5.86 1.87
CA LEU A 90 -15.73 7.12 2.33
C LEU A 90 -14.98 6.95 3.65
N GLY A 91 -15.53 6.19 4.60
CA GLY A 91 -14.87 5.87 5.87
C GLY A 91 -13.61 5.04 5.67
N LEU A 92 -13.62 4.09 4.73
CA LEU A 92 -12.46 3.30 4.36
C LEU A 92 -11.36 4.15 3.74
N GLU A 93 -11.71 5.07 2.84
CA GLU A 93 -10.74 6.01 2.26
C GLU A 93 -10.08 6.90 3.33
N PHE A 94 -10.84 7.33 4.34
CA PHE A 94 -10.30 8.08 5.48
C PHE A 94 -9.34 7.23 6.32
N CYS A 95 -9.74 6.01 6.68
CA CYS A 95 -8.89 5.06 7.41
C CYS A 95 -7.61 4.74 6.62
N TYR A 96 -7.74 4.54 5.31
CA TYR A 96 -6.62 4.25 4.41
C TYR A 96 -5.63 5.42 4.37
N TYR A 97 -6.12 6.67 4.22
CA TYR A 97 -5.26 7.85 4.24
C TYR A 97 -4.37 7.89 5.49
N TRP A 98 -4.95 7.71 6.69
CA TRP A 98 -4.18 7.75 7.93
C TRP A 98 -3.26 6.55 8.11
N TYR A 99 -3.71 5.35 7.70
CA TYR A 99 -2.85 4.17 7.67
C TYR A 99 -1.62 4.39 6.79
N HIS A 100 -1.85 4.91 5.59
CA HIS A 100 -0.80 5.08 4.60
C HIS A 100 0.16 6.19 5.02
N ARG A 101 -0.36 7.33 5.49
CA ARG A 101 0.45 8.39 6.08
C ARG A 101 1.31 7.90 7.25
N ALA A 102 0.73 7.18 8.20
CA ALA A 102 1.50 6.58 9.29
C ALA A 102 2.54 5.56 8.79
N SER A 103 2.26 4.88 7.68
CA SER A 103 3.21 3.94 7.06
C SER A 103 4.45 4.63 6.48
N HIS A 104 4.38 5.94 6.22
CA HIS A 104 5.51 6.77 5.81
C HIS A 104 6.13 7.54 6.97
N GLU A 105 5.32 8.01 7.93
CA GLU A 105 5.79 8.89 9.01
C GLU A 105 6.21 8.15 10.31
N VAL A 106 5.93 6.86 10.45
CA VAL A 106 6.32 6.04 11.63
C VAL A 106 7.34 4.99 11.23
N PHE A 107 8.55 5.03 11.79
CA PHE A 107 9.67 4.19 11.37
C PHE A 107 9.38 2.68 11.44
N LEU A 108 8.67 2.22 12.48
CA LEU A 108 8.25 0.81 12.55
C LEU A 108 7.33 0.40 11.38
N MET A 109 6.37 1.24 11.02
CA MET A 109 5.45 0.96 9.92
C MET A 109 6.16 1.10 8.57
N TRP A 110 7.05 2.08 8.44
CA TRP A 110 7.92 2.24 7.29
C TRP A 110 8.83 1.03 7.07
N ALA A 111 9.34 0.38 8.12
CA ALA A 111 10.15 -0.83 7.94
C ALA A 111 9.40 -1.94 7.17
N THR A 112 8.06 -2.01 7.31
CA THR A 112 7.21 -2.85 6.46
C THR A 112 6.97 -2.22 5.09
N HIS A 113 6.56 -0.95 5.07
CA HIS A 113 6.05 -0.28 3.87
C HIS A 113 7.14 0.09 2.86
N SER A 114 8.39 0.30 3.30
CA SER A 114 9.54 0.60 2.45
C SER A 114 9.79 -0.49 1.41
N THR A 115 9.38 -1.73 1.66
CA THR A 115 9.44 -2.82 0.66
C THR A 115 8.66 -2.45 -0.60
N HIS A 116 7.52 -1.78 -0.44
CA HIS A 116 6.67 -1.30 -1.53
C HIS A 116 7.32 -0.16 -2.32
N HIS A 117 8.02 0.73 -1.62
CA HIS A 117 8.75 1.86 -2.21
C HIS A 117 10.16 1.50 -2.70
N SER A 118 10.61 0.27 -2.51
CA SER A 118 11.94 -0.15 -2.92
C SER A 118 12.21 -0.30 -4.43
N PRO A 119 11.22 -0.44 -5.34
CA PRO A 119 11.48 -0.48 -6.77
C PRO A 119 12.10 0.82 -7.28
N ASN A 120 13.24 0.71 -7.98
CA ASN A 120 13.89 1.85 -8.63
C ASN A 120 13.32 2.12 -10.04
N GLU A 121 12.34 1.32 -10.48
CA GLU A 121 11.59 1.50 -11.71
C GLU A 121 10.11 1.25 -11.42
N MET A 122 9.25 2.14 -11.90
CA MET A 122 7.80 2.03 -11.73
C MET A 122 7.19 1.17 -12.83
N THR A 123 6.70 -0.01 -12.43
CA THR A 123 5.97 -0.96 -13.29
C THR A 123 4.83 -1.60 -12.51
N LEU A 124 3.84 -2.18 -13.20
CA LEU A 124 2.63 -2.73 -12.57
C LEU A 124 2.96 -3.80 -11.51
N SER A 125 4.10 -4.47 -11.67
CA SER A 125 4.59 -5.45 -10.69
C SER A 125 4.94 -4.86 -9.31
N ALA A 126 5.20 -3.55 -9.22
CA ALA A 126 5.45 -2.88 -7.95
C ALA A 126 4.22 -2.93 -7.01
N ALA A 127 3.01 -3.01 -7.57
CA ALA A 127 1.75 -3.07 -6.82
C ALA A 127 1.72 -4.21 -5.79
N TYR A 128 2.31 -5.36 -6.12
CA TYR A 128 2.33 -6.53 -5.24
C TYR A 128 3.67 -6.77 -4.53
N ARG A 129 4.62 -5.81 -4.60
CA ARG A 129 5.85 -5.87 -3.80
C ARG A 129 5.54 -5.45 -2.35
N LEU A 130 4.90 -6.33 -1.60
CA LEU A 130 4.47 -6.08 -0.22
C LEU A 130 5.37 -6.85 0.77
N GLY A 131 5.69 -6.23 1.91
CA GLY A 131 6.56 -6.84 2.94
C GLY A 131 5.99 -8.11 3.56
N TRP A 132 6.85 -8.95 4.15
CA TRP A 132 6.47 -10.25 4.72
C TRP A 132 6.02 -10.20 6.19
N LEU A 133 5.90 -9.01 6.77
CA LEU A 133 5.45 -8.82 8.15
C LEU A 133 4.14 -7.99 8.18
N PRO A 134 3.07 -8.44 7.50
CA PRO A 134 1.82 -7.66 7.39
C PRO A 134 1.11 -7.42 8.72
N LEU A 135 1.43 -8.16 9.79
CA LEU A 135 0.91 -7.86 11.13
C LEU A 135 1.50 -6.55 11.68
N LEU A 136 2.76 -6.27 11.35
CA LEU A 136 3.51 -5.09 11.80
C LEU A 136 3.30 -3.87 10.91
N SER A 137 2.46 -3.96 9.87
CA SER A 137 1.92 -2.78 9.21
C SER A 137 0.84 -2.11 10.06
N PHE A 138 0.30 -2.77 11.08
CA PHE A 138 -0.79 -2.24 11.92
C PHE A 138 -2.06 -1.86 11.13
N THR A 139 -2.23 -2.35 9.90
CA THR A 139 -3.44 -2.13 9.08
C THR A 139 -4.71 -2.33 9.90
N TRP A 140 -4.77 -3.38 10.72
CA TRP A 140 -5.90 -3.69 11.60
C TRP A 140 -6.28 -2.56 12.57
N VAL A 141 -5.30 -1.79 13.10
CA VAL A 141 -5.52 -0.64 13.99
C VAL A 141 -6.28 0.47 13.29
N PHE A 142 -6.04 0.67 11.99
CA PHE A 142 -6.67 1.77 11.25
C PHE A 142 -8.06 1.41 10.74
N PHE A 143 -8.36 0.14 10.48
CA PHE A 143 -9.65 -0.29 9.93
C PHE A 143 -10.63 -0.85 10.97
N PHE A 144 -10.19 -1.22 12.18
CA PHE A 144 -11.13 -1.64 13.23
C PHE A 144 -12.15 -0.58 13.68
N PRO A 145 -11.88 0.75 13.61
CA PRO A 145 -12.91 1.74 13.94
C PRO A 145 -14.18 1.59 13.09
N LEU A 146 -14.05 1.20 11.81
CA LEU A 146 -15.22 0.94 10.94
C LEU A 146 -16.05 -0.26 11.45
N VAL A 147 -15.38 -1.29 11.97
CA VAL A 147 -16.03 -2.44 12.59
C VAL A 147 -16.73 -2.04 13.89
N LEU A 148 -16.08 -1.22 14.72
CA LEU A 148 -16.70 -0.71 15.95
C LEU A 148 -17.89 0.20 15.69
N ILE A 149 -17.85 1.02 14.64
CA ILE A 149 -18.99 1.87 14.26
C ILE A 149 -20.19 1.02 13.81
N GLY A 150 -19.95 -0.16 13.23
CA GLY A 150 -21.01 -1.13 12.94
C GLY A 150 -21.05 -1.70 11.53
N PHE A 151 -20.01 -1.48 10.72
CA PHE A 151 -19.83 -2.20 9.46
C PHE A 151 -19.29 -3.60 9.74
N SER A 152 -19.83 -4.63 9.10
CA SER A 152 -19.36 -5.98 9.38
C SER A 152 -17.89 -6.15 8.96
N PRO A 153 -17.11 -6.98 9.67
CA PRO A 153 -15.71 -7.22 9.32
C PRO A 153 -15.54 -7.65 7.86
N ILE A 154 -16.42 -8.52 7.36
CA ILE A 154 -16.36 -9.00 5.97
C ILE A 154 -16.50 -7.84 4.99
N GLU A 155 -17.42 -6.90 5.22
CA GLU A 155 -17.59 -5.74 4.35
C GLU A 155 -16.37 -4.82 4.37
N VAL A 156 -15.79 -4.56 5.55
CA VAL A 156 -14.57 -3.75 5.69
C VAL A 156 -13.42 -4.39 4.92
N PHE A 157 -13.22 -5.71 5.04
CA PHE A 157 -12.17 -6.43 4.30
C PHE A 157 -12.42 -6.53 2.79
N THR A 158 -13.68 -6.69 2.37
CA THR A 158 -14.06 -6.68 0.96
C THR A 158 -13.81 -5.31 0.36
N MET A 159 -14.22 -4.24 1.04
CA MET A 159 -13.99 -2.86 0.57
C MET A 159 -12.49 -2.52 0.54
N LEU A 160 -11.71 -2.96 1.54
CA LEU A 160 -10.24 -2.83 1.51
C LEU A 160 -9.64 -3.58 0.31
N SER A 161 -10.15 -4.78 0.00
CA SER A 161 -9.68 -5.54 -1.16
C SER A 161 -9.99 -4.83 -2.49
N ILE A 162 -11.19 -4.24 -2.63
CA ILE A 162 -11.55 -3.42 -3.79
C ILE A 162 -10.61 -2.21 -3.92
N ASN A 163 -10.32 -1.53 -2.81
CA ASN A 163 -9.38 -0.42 -2.77
C ASN A 163 -7.97 -0.84 -3.23
N LEU A 164 -7.43 -1.96 -2.72
CA LEU A 164 -6.11 -2.44 -3.15
C LEU A 164 -6.10 -2.93 -4.61
N MET A 165 -7.20 -3.52 -5.10
CA MET A 165 -7.35 -3.90 -6.50
C MET A 165 -7.37 -2.68 -7.43
N TYR A 166 -8.07 -1.61 -7.03
CA TYR A 166 -8.02 -0.34 -7.76
C TYR A 166 -6.58 0.18 -7.84
N GLN A 167 -5.79 0.07 -6.79
CA GLN A 167 -4.45 0.64 -6.78
C GLN A 167 -3.46 -0.05 -7.74
N PHE A 168 -3.76 -1.27 -8.22
CA PHE A 168 -2.86 -2.01 -9.12
C PHE A 168 -2.45 -1.23 -10.37
N TRP A 169 -3.40 -0.56 -11.04
CA TRP A 169 -3.11 0.13 -12.30
C TRP A 169 -2.40 1.47 -12.11
N LEU A 170 -2.25 1.93 -10.87
CA LEU A 170 -1.54 3.18 -10.54
C LEU A 170 -0.03 3.04 -10.72
N HIS A 171 0.52 1.82 -10.57
CA HIS A 171 1.94 1.54 -10.62
C HIS A 171 2.48 1.50 -12.05
N THR A 172 2.37 2.59 -12.81
CA THR A 172 2.99 2.66 -14.14
C THR A 172 3.39 4.09 -14.50
N LYS A 173 4.47 4.20 -15.28
CA LYS A 173 4.88 5.47 -15.90
C LYS A 173 4.41 5.64 -17.33
N LEU A 174 3.55 4.76 -17.83
CA LEU A 174 3.03 4.83 -19.21
C LEU A 174 1.79 5.72 -19.35
N ILE A 175 1.01 5.86 -18.28
CA ILE A 175 -0.25 6.62 -18.31
C ILE A 175 0.06 8.09 -17.99
N PRO A 176 -0.28 9.03 -18.91
CA PRO A 176 -0.10 10.46 -18.67
C PRO A 176 -1.10 10.97 -17.62
N ARG A 177 -1.10 12.28 -17.35
CA ARG A 177 -2.16 12.88 -16.52
C ARG A 177 -3.54 12.66 -17.14
N LEU A 178 -4.52 12.45 -16.27
CA LEU A 178 -5.92 12.20 -16.63
C LEU A 178 -6.79 13.46 -16.55
N GLY A 179 -6.17 14.65 -16.65
CA GLY A 179 -6.88 15.93 -16.71
C GLY A 179 -7.65 16.23 -15.42
N PHE A 180 -8.97 16.39 -15.51
CA PHE A 180 -9.81 16.80 -14.37
C PHE A 180 -9.85 15.76 -13.24
N LEU A 181 -9.50 14.50 -13.52
CA LEU A 181 -9.43 13.44 -12.51
C LEU A 181 -8.26 13.63 -11.53
N GLU A 182 -7.25 14.42 -11.91
CA GLU A 182 -6.08 14.68 -11.09
C GLU A 182 -6.44 15.37 -9.78
N GLY A 183 -6.09 14.73 -8.67
CA GLY A 183 -6.40 15.21 -7.33
C GLY A 183 -7.88 15.08 -6.95
N ILE A 184 -8.70 14.37 -7.72
CA ILE A 184 -10.01 13.87 -7.25
C ILE A 184 -9.83 12.40 -6.84
N ILE A 185 -9.35 11.60 -7.77
CA ILE A 185 -9.00 10.19 -7.56
C ILE A 185 -7.48 10.03 -7.60
N ASN A 186 -6.96 8.97 -6.99
CA ASN A 186 -5.56 8.60 -7.12
C ASN A 186 -5.34 8.10 -8.55
N THR A 187 -4.48 8.79 -9.28
CA THR A 187 -4.13 8.50 -10.67
C THR A 187 -2.70 7.97 -10.72
N PRO A 188 -2.27 7.35 -11.83
CA PRO A 188 -0.86 6.99 -12.02
C PRO A 188 0.09 8.19 -11.87
N SER A 189 -0.35 9.42 -12.21
CA SER A 189 0.44 10.64 -12.02
C SER A 189 0.64 10.97 -10.55
N ALA A 190 -0.45 11.01 -9.77
CA ALA A 190 -0.39 11.25 -8.33
C ALA A 190 0.41 10.16 -7.60
N HIS A 191 0.25 8.90 -8.04
CA HIS A 191 0.92 7.75 -7.44
C HIS A 191 2.42 7.66 -7.79
N ARG A 192 2.82 8.11 -9.00
CA ARG A 192 4.25 8.25 -9.33
C ARG A 192 4.96 9.22 -8.39
N VAL A 193 4.33 10.37 -8.11
CA VAL A 193 4.82 11.34 -7.13
C VAL A 193 4.93 10.71 -5.75
N HIS A 194 3.92 9.97 -5.32
CA HIS A 194 3.95 9.26 -4.04
C HIS A 194 5.15 8.30 -3.91
N HIS A 195 5.50 7.61 -4.99
CA HIS A 195 6.64 6.69 -5.04
C HIS A 195 7.99 7.35 -5.34
N ALA A 196 8.02 8.68 -5.51
CA ALA A 196 9.23 9.40 -5.82
C ALA A 196 10.11 9.59 -4.57
N SER A 197 11.43 9.55 -4.77
CA SER A 197 12.43 9.92 -3.77
C SER A 197 12.98 11.33 -3.97
N ASN A 198 12.43 12.09 -4.93
CA ASN A 198 12.73 13.51 -5.10
C ASN A 198 12.37 14.27 -3.82
N PRO A 199 13.23 15.16 -3.28
CA PRO A 199 12.95 15.91 -2.05
C PRO A 199 11.61 16.67 -2.05
N ALA A 200 11.16 17.17 -3.20
CA ALA A 200 9.90 17.91 -3.33
C ALA A 200 8.64 17.02 -3.21
N TYR A 201 8.80 15.70 -3.35
CA TYR A 201 7.69 14.73 -3.40
C TYR A 201 7.65 13.78 -2.21
N LEU A 202 8.64 13.85 -1.30
CA LEU A 202 8.63 13.08 -0.06
C LEU A 202 7.38 13.41 0.75
N ASP A 203 6.76 12.36 1.30
CA ASP A 203 5.62 12.48 2.20
C ASP A 203 4.40 13.20 1.57
N LYS A 204 4.05 12.79 0.35
CA LYS A 204 2.92 13.32 -0.43
C LYS A 204 2.01 12.22 -0.96
N ASN A 205 0.76 12.59 -1.23
CA ASN A 205 -0.23 11.79 -1.95
C ASN A 205 -0.50 10.40 -1.33
N TYR A 206 -1.03 10.35 -0.10
CA TYR A 206 -1.31 9.12 0.65
C TYR A 206 -2.64 8.43 0.29
N GLY A 207 -3.51 9.07 -0.48
CA GLY A 207 -4.84 8.57 -0.82
C GLY A 207 -4.85 7.21 -1.51
N GLY A 208 -5.87 6.39 -1.22
CA GLY A 208 -6.04 5.08 -1.84
C GLY A 208 -6.71 5.20 -3.21
N ILE A 209 -8.04 5.37 -3.21
CA ILE A 209 -8.82 5.69 -4.42
C ILE A 209 -9.06 7.20 -4.51
N LEU A 210 -9.35 7.87 -3.39
CA LEU A 210 -9.65 9.29 -3.34
C LEU A 210 -8.46 10.12 -2.87
N MET A 211 -8.28 11.30 -3.47
CA MET A 211 -7.28 12.30 -3.07
C MET A 211 -7.86 13.39 -2.16
N ILE A 212 -9.14 13.28 -1.78
CA ILE A 212 -9.83 14.30 -0.99
C ILE A 212 -9.13 14.53 0.37
N PHE A 213 -8.66 13.47 1.03
CA PHE A 213 -7.98 13.58 2.30
C PHE A 213 -6.58 14.20 2.17
N ASP A 214 -5.87 13.93 1.07
CA ASP A 214 -4.64 14.65 0.77
C ASP A 214 -4.85 16.15 0.61
N ARG A 215 -5.98 16.57 0.04
CA ARG A 215 -6.32 17.99 -0.07
C ARG A 215 -6.69 18.58 1.29
N ILE A 216 -7.53 17.90 2.06
CA ILE A 216 -7.98 18.37 3.39
C ILE A 216 -6.79 18.53 4.34
N PHE A 217 -5.85 17.58 4.31
CA PHE A 217 -4.70 17.55 5.23
C PHE A 217 -3.41 18.11 4.64
N GLY A 218 -3.46 18.72 3.45
CA GLY A 218 -2.34 19.46 2.86
C GLY A 218 -1.16 18.61 2.37
N THR A 219 -1.40 17.33 2.04
CA THR A 219 -0.39 16.39 1.53
C THR A 219 -0.48 16.16 0.03
N TYR A 220 -1.48 16.74 -0.66
CA TYR A 220 -1.58 16.66 -2.11
C TYR A 220 -0.51 17.51 -2.81
N ILE A 221 0.22 16.90 -3.75
CA ILE A 221 1.01 17.63 -4.73
C ILE A 221 0.82 17.00 -6.12
N ALA A 222 0.64 17.85 -7.13
CA ALA A 222 0.61 17.38 -8.51
C ALA A 222 2.03 17.01 -8.96
N GLU A 223 2.15 16.06 -9.88
CA GLU A 223 3.39 15.84 -10.62
C GLU A 223 3.81 17.17 -11.29
N ASP A 224 5.10 17.42 -11.43
CA ASP A 224 5.68 18.43 -12.31
C ASP A 224 6.46 17.71 -13.41
N PHE A 225 6.00 17.84 -14.66
CA PHE A 225 6.61 17.16 -15.80
C PHE A 225 7.95 17.75 -16.22
N ASN A 226 8.35 18.90 -15.66
CA ASN A 226 9.71 19.42 -15.84
C ASN A 226 10.71 18.77 -14.87
N THR A 227 10.21 18.03 -13.87
CA THR A 227 11.01 17.32 -12.88
C THR A 227 11.05 15.84 -13.23
N GLU A 228 12.24 15.30 -13.50
CA GLU A 228 12.41 13.86 -13.66
C GLU A 228 12.15 13.15 -12.32
N ILE A 229 11.22 12.19 -12.31
CA ILE A 229 10.93 11.39 -11.13
C ILE A 229 12.01 10.33 -10.93
N VAL A 230 12.61 10.34 -9.75
CA VAL A 230 13.50 9.29 -9.26
C VAL A 230 12.69 8.37 -8.37
N TYR A 231 12.63 7.08 -8.70
CA TYR A 231 11.94 6.07 -7.88
C TYR A 231 12.89 5.37 -6.93
N GLY A 232 12.32 4.67 -5.96
CA GLY A 232 13.05 3.90 -4.97
C GLY A 232 13.08 4.60 -3.61
N LEU A 233 13.87 4.06 -2.70
CA LEU A 233 14.15 4.70 -1.42
C LEU A 233 15.12 5.86 -1.62
N THR A 234 15.13 6.83 -0.69
CA THR A 234 16.14 7.91 -0.62
C THR A 234 17.58 7.39 -0.59
N HIS A 235 17.75 6.20 -0.01
CA HIS A 235 18.95 5.36 -0.14
C HIS A 235 18.61 4.11 -0.97
N PRO A 236 18.89 4.11 -2.29
CA PRO A 236 18.43 3.07 -3.20
C PRO A 236 18.83 1.66 -2.79
N ASN A 237 17.89 0.72 -2.92
CA ASN A 237 18.16 -0.70 -2.74
C ASN A 237 18.18 -1.39 -4.11
N TYR A 238 19.36 -1.82 -4.55
CA TYR A 238 19.54 -2.50 -5.83
C TYR A 238 19.47 -4.03 -5.74
N SER A 239 19.26 -4.59 -4.54
CA SER A 239 19.22 -6.04 -4.35
C SER A 239 18.09 -6.68 -5.14
N LYS A 240 18.38 -7.82 -5.78
CA LYS A 240 17.38 -8.64 -6.48
C LYS A 240 16.90 -9.84 -5.66
N ASN A 241 17.48 -10.04 -4.49
CA ASN A 241 17.11 -11.10 -3.56
C ASN A 241 15.90 -10.63 -2.72
N PRO A 242 14.74 -11.32 -2.78
CA PRO A 242 13.53 -10.93 -2.05
C PRO A 242 13.73 -10.77 -0.54
N VAL A 243 14.55 -11.61 0.09
CA VAL A 243 14.85 -11.54 1.52
C VAL A 243 15.57 -10.22 1.85
N ASN A 244 16.58 -9.85 1.05
CA ASN A 244 17.29 -8.59 1.26
C ASN A 244 16.39 -7.38 0.96
N VAL A 245 15.55 -7.44 -0.06
CA VAL A 245 14.57 -6.38 -0.35
C VAL A 245 13.65 -6.13 0.84
N VAL A 246 13.08 -7.20 1.41
CA VAL A 246 12.14 -7.11 2.54
C VAL A 246 12.85 -6.68 3.82
N PHE A 247 13.99 -7.28 4.16
CA PHE A 247 14.60 -7.09 5.48
C PHE A 247 15.67 -6.00 5.56
N ASN A 248 15.99 -5.29 4.46
CA ASN A 248 17.02 -4.24 4.51
C ASN A 248 16.68 -3.12 5.50
N VAL A 249 15.49 -2.54 5.41
CA VAL A 249 15.06 -1.45 6.30
C VAL A 249 14.76 -1.99 7.71
N TRP A 250 14.24 -3.21 7.83
CA TRP A 250 14.09 -3.88 9.12
C TRP A 250 15.41 -4.03 9.88
N LYS A 251 16.50 -4.40 9.22
CA LYS A 251 17.83 -4.48 9.84
C LYS A 251 18.28 -3.13 10.38
N GLN A 252 18.05 -2.05 9.63
CA GLN A 252 18.37 -0.68 10.05
C GLN A 252 17.54 -0.26 11.26
N PHE A 253 16.22 -0.50 11.22
CA PHE A 253 15.31 -0.25 12.32
C PHE A 253 15.74 -1.00 13.60
N LEU A 254 15.94 -2.32 13.52
CA LEU A 254 16.31 -3.15 14.67
C LEU A 254 17.66 -2.75 15.24
N LYS A 255 18.65 -2.47 14.39
CA LYS A 255 19.96 -1.95 14.82
C LYS A 255 19.81 -0.59 15.52
N GLY A 256 19.00 0.31 14.96
CA GLY A 256 18.71 1.62 15.56
C GLY A 256 18.08 1.50 16.95
N VAL A 257 17.08 0.63 17.10
CA VAL A 257 16.45 0.34 18.41
C VAL A 257 17.46 -0.26 19.40
N ALA A 258 18.26 -1.24 18.96
CA ALA A 258 19.23 -1.91 19.82
C ALA A 258 20.34 -0.98 20.34
N GLN A 259 20.70 0.05 19.57
CA GLN A 259 21.71 1.05 19.94
C GLN A 259 21.21 2.07 20.98
N LYS A 260 19.89 2.22 21.17
CA LYS A 260 19.34 3.14 22.18
C LYS A 260 19.46 2.55 23.58
N LYS A 261 19.96 3.34 24.53
CA LYS A 261 20.27 2.89 25.91
C LYS A 261 19.02 2.81 26.77
N THR A 262 18.08 3.74 26.59
CA THR A 262 16.89 3.85 27.43
C THR A 262 15.62 3.42 26.70
N LEU A 263 14.60 2.97 27.45
CA LEU A 263 13.28 2.66 26.88
C LEU A 263 12.65 3.88 26.20
N ARG A 264 12.82 5.07 26.77
CA ARG A 264 12.32 6.33 26.19
C ARG A 264 12.90 6.59 24.81
N GLU A 265 14.20 6.41 24.62
CA GLU A 265 14.85 6.58 23.33
C GLU A 265 14.41 5.53 22.31
N LYS A 266 14.19 4.28 22.75
CA LYS A 266 13.66 3.21 21.89
C LYS A 266 12.26 3.57 21.39
N ILE A 267 11.35 3.95 22.29
CA ILE A 267 9.99 4.39 21.94
C ILE A 267 10.05 5.60 21.00
N ARG A 268 10.90 6.59 21.28
CA ARG A 268 11.06 7.76 20.41
C ARG A 268 11.51 7.39 18.99
N LEU A 269 12.40 6.42 18.84
CA LEU A 269 12.84 5.94 17.52
C LEU A 269 11.77 5.12 16.81
N ILE A 270 10.99 4.32 17.56
CA ILE A 270 9.89 3.52 16.98
C ILE A 270 8.85 4.43 16.32
N PHE A 271 8.54 5.56 16.95
CA PHE A 271 7.53 6.52 16.50
C PHE A 271 8.11 7.76 15.81
N SER A 272 9.40 7.78 15.46
CA SER A 272 9.96 8.87 14.66
C SER A 272 9.69 8.68 13.18
N ALA A 273 9.84 9.75 12.41
CA ALA A 273 9.99 9.65 10.96
C ALA A 273 11.16 8.70 10.60
N PRO A 274 11.07 7.98 9.48
CA PRO A 274 12.18 7.20 8.94
C PRO A 274 13.42 8.06 8.70
N GLN A 275 14.59 7.45 8.84
CA GLN A 275 15.89 8.07 8.57
C GLN A 275 16.38 7.72 7.17
#